data_AF-E1Z652-F1
#
_entry.id   AF-E1Z652-F1
#
_cell.length_a   1.000
_cell.length_b   1.000
_cell.length_c   1.000
_cell.angle_alpha   90.00
_cell.angle_beta   90.00
_cell.angle_gamma   90.00
#
_symmetry.space_group_name_H-M   'P 1'
#
loop_
_entity.id
_entity.type
_entity.pdbx_description
1 polymer ?
#
loop_
_entity_poly.entity_id
_entity_poly.type
_entity_poly.pdbx_seq_one_letter_code
_entity_poly.pdbx_strand_id
1 'polypeptide(L)'
;LILAALVIGINGLFSVWLRLGLHGKLAVATVRCIAQLSVLGYILVPIFRINHWWLTLLYTLFMLAVAAVEAVSRPTQTYPGMLLQAMPPHAGPARHGCLYGLALVVRVSPWYDPQYLIPMMGMLLGNACSGVAVGLSTILDELSSGRDKVEFLLAMGATRMEATREVVQRASRMALTPLLNTMNVVGIVSIPGMMTGQILGGSDPAKAARYQIIIMFLIGAATGL
;
A
#
# COMPACT_ATOMS: atom_id res chain seq x y z
N LEU A 1 -19.43 -16.30 -5.93
CA LEU A 1 -18.59 -15.75 -7.04
C LEU A 1 -19.43 -15.20 -8.18
N ILE A 2 -20.32 -15.99 -8.80
CA ILE A 2 -21.16 -15.55 -9.93
C ILE A 2 -22.00 -14.31 -9.59
N LEU A 3 -22.68 -14.31 -8.44
CA LEU A 3 -23.46 -13.15 -7.98
C LEU A 3 -22.61 -11.89 -7.76
N ALA A 4 -21.39 -12.03 -7.23
CA ALA A 4 -20.48 -10.90 -7.02
C ALA A 4 -19.93 -10.35 -8.36
N ALA A 5 -19.63 -11.23 -9.31
CA ALA A 5 -19.23 -10.85 -10.67
C ALA A 5 -20.37 -10.10 -11.40
N LEU A 6 -21.63 -10.46 -11.13
CA LEU A 6 -22.81 -9.82 -11.70
C LEU A 6 -22.97 -8.37 -11.19
N VAL A 7 -22.68 -8.09 -9.91
CA VAL A 7 -22.65 -6.72 -9.35
C VAL A 7 -21.59 -5.85 -10.02
N ILE A 8 -20.40 -6.39 -10.29
CA ILE A 8 -19.36 -5.70 -11.05
C ILE A 8 -19.80 -5.48 -12.51
N GLY A 9 -20.46 -6.48 -13.11
CA GLY A 9 -21.04 -6.38 -14.45
C GLY A 9 -22.08 -5.24 -14.58
N ILE A 10 -22.93 -5.07 -13.57
CA ILE A 10 -23.90 -3.96 -13.50
C ILE A 10 -23.17 -2.60 -13.42
N ASN A 11 -22.12 -2.48 -12.60
CA ASN A 11 -21.28 -1.28 -12.58
C ASN A 11 -20.58 -1.02 -13.92
N GLY A 12 -20.15 -2.07 -14.61
CA GLY A 12 -19.62 -2.00 -15.98
C GLY A 12 -20.65 -1.47 -16.97
N LEU A 13 -21.90 -1.93 -16.88
CA LEU A 13 -23.03 -1.45 -17.68
C LEU A 13 -23.33 0.04 -17.42
N PHE A 14 -23.36 0.46 -16.15
CA PHE A 14 -23.47 1.88 -15.81
C PHE A 14 -22.28 2.69 -16.34
N SER A 15 -21.06 2.15 -16.31
CA SER A 15 -19.88 2.81 -16.87
C SER A 15 -19.98 3.04 -18.39
N VAL A 16 -20.54 2.07 -19.12
CA VAL A 16 -20.86 2.19 -20.55
C VAL A 16 -21.96 3.22 -20.78
N TRP A 17 -23.01 3.19 -19.95
CA TRP A 17 -24.14 4.12 -20.05
C TRP A 17 -23.73 5.57 -19.79
N LEU A 18 -22.80 5.80 -18.84
CA LEU A 18 -22.21 7.10 -18.55
C LEU A 18 -21.02 7.49 -19.47
N ARG A 19 -20.67 6.66 -20.48
CA ARG A 19 -19.53 6.89 -21.40
C ARG A 19 -18.20 7.17 -20.70
N LEU A 20 -17.95 6.54 -19.55
CA LEU A 20 -16.77 6.80 -18.74
C LEU A 20 -15.45 6.21 -19.31
N GLY A 21 -15.51 5.46 -20.42
CA GLY A 21 -14.33 4.83 -21.05
C GLY A 21 -13.62 3.78 -20.17
N LEU A 22 -14.24 3.40 -19.04
CA LEU A 22 -13.66 2.55 -18.01
C LEU A 22 -13.96 1.06 -18.19
N HIS A 23 -14.90 0.70 -19.07
CA HIS A 23 -15.35 -0.69 -19.30
C HIS A 23 -14.20 -1.66 -19.60
N GLY A 24 -13.24 -1.27 -20.46
CA GLY A 24 -12.09 -2.12 -20.80
C GLY A 24 -11.14 -2.29 -19.62
N LYS A 25 -10.84 -1.20 -18.91
CA LYS A 25 -9.96 -1.22 -17.73
C LYS A 25 -10.58 -2.03 -16.59
N LEU A 26 -11.89 -1.89 -16.37
CA LEU A 26 -12.63 -2.59 -15.32
C LEU A 26 -12.72 -4.09 -15.60
N ALA A 27 -12.97 -4.48 -16.86
CA ALA A 27 -12.97 -5.88 -17.29
C ALA A 27 -11.59 -6.53 -17.09
N VAL A 28 -10.52 -5.89 -17.57
CA VAL A 28 -9.14 -6.38 -17.41
C VAL A 28 -8.78 -6.48 -15.92
N ALA A 29 -9.12 -5.47 -15.11
CA ALA A 29 -8.87 -5.49 -13.67
C ALA A 29 -9.62 -6.63 -12.96
N THR A 30 -10.86 -6.89 -13.35
CA THR A 30 -11.69 -7.97 -12.78
C THR A 30 -11.11 -9.34 -13.11
N VAL A 31 -10.79 -9.58 -14.38
CA VAL A 31 -10.17 -10.85 -14.82
C VAL A 31 -8.81 -11.04 -14.13
N ARG A 32 -7.97 -10.01 -14.09
CA ARG A 32 -6.68 -10.05 -13.40
C ARG A 32 -6.84 -10.36 -11.91
N CYS A 33 -7.82 -9.74 -11.25
CA CYS A 33 -8.12 -9.98 -9.83
C CYS A 33 -8.53 -11.43 -9.57
N ILE A 34 -9.45 -11.97 -10.36
CA ILE A 34 -9.90 -13.37 -10.24
C ILE A 34 -8.72 -14.32 -10.43
N ALA A 35 -7.92 -14.12 -11.48
CA ALA A 35 -6.76 -14.95 -11.77
C ALA A 35 -5.72 -14.86 -10.64
N GLN A 36 -5.37 -13.66 -10.18
CA GLN A 36 -4.38 -13.44 -9.12
C GLN A 36 -4.80 -14.06 -7.79
N LEU A 37 -6.05 -13.86 -7.34
CA LEU A 37 -6.54 -14.44 -6.09
C LEU A 37 -6.65 -15.97 -6.17
N SER A 38 -7.03 -16.52 -7.33
CA SER A 38 -7.09 -17.96 -7.53
C SER A 38 -5.70 -18.59 -7.47
N VAL A 39 -4.73 -18.02 -8.19
CA VAL A 39 -3.33 -18.46 -8.17
C VAL A 39 -2.73 -18.34 -6.77
N LEU A 40 -2.98 -17.22 -6.08
CA LEU A 40 -2.53 -17.00 -4.70
C LEU A 40 -3.02 -18.11 -3.75
N GLY A 41 -4.29 -18.50 -3.86
CA GLY A 41 -4.85 -19.60 -3.08
C GLY A 41 -4.08 -20.91 -3.26
N TYR A 42 -3.70 -21.25 -4.49
CA TYR A 42 -2.91 -22.45 -4.77
C TYR A 42 -1.46 -22.36 -4.27
N ILE A 43 -0.84 -21.18 -4.35
CA ILE A 43 0.55 -20.96 -3.91
C ILE A 43 0.69 -21.01 -2.38
N LEU A 44 -0.29 -20.47 -1.65
CA LEU A 44 -0.19 -20.38 -0.18
C LEU A 44 -0.35 -21.73 0.54
N VAL A 45 -1.13 -22.66 -0.01
CA VAL A 45 -1.34 -24.00 0.59
C VAL A 45 -0.02 -24.74 0.87
N PRO A 46 0.89 -24.94 -0.10
CA PRO A 46 2.17 -25.62 0.17
C PRO A 46 3.07 -24.82 1.10
N ILE A 47 3.07 -23.49 1.02
CA ILE A 47 3.86 -22.62 1.91
C ILE A 47 3.42 -22.82 3.37
N PHE A 48 2.11 -22.81 3.63
CA PHE A 48 1.55 -23.02 4.96
C PHE A 48 1.76 -24.45 5.46
N ARG A 49 1.72 -25.46 4.58
CA ARG A 49 1.91 -26.87 4.95
C ARG A 49 3.36 -27.20 5.30
N ILE A 50 4.32 -26.64 4.56
CA ILE A 50 5.75 -26.90 4.76
C ILE A 50 6.28 -26.10 5.96
N ASN A 51 5.74 -24.89 6.19
CA ASN A 51 6.06 -24.03 7.33
C ASN A 51 7.58 -23.87 7.59
N HIS A 52 8.34 -23.61 6.52
CA HIS A 52 9.80 -23.50 6.58
C HIS A 52 10.23 -22.08 6.27
N TRP A 53 11.12 -21.54 7.11
CA TRP A 53 11.51 -20.12 7.10
C TRP A 53 11.99 -19.60 5.73
N TRP A 54 12.73 -20.41 4.97
CA TRP A 54 13.25 -20.01 3.66
C TRP A 54 12.14 -19.79 2.62
N LEU A 55 11.09 -20.63 2.61
CA LEU A 55 9.97 -20.49 1.68
C LEU A 55 9.15 -19.24 2.01
N THR A 56 8.89 -18.99 3.29
CA THR A 56 8.21 -17.77 3.74
C THR A 56 9.01 -16.52 3.35
N LEU A 57 10.33 -16.56 3.55
CA LEU A 57 11.23 -15.44 3.23
C LEU A 57 11.31 -15.18 1.73
N LEU A 58 11.45 -16.24 0.92
CA LEU A 58 11.44 -16.14 -0.54
C LEU A 58 10.14 -15.52 -1.06
N TYR A 59 8.99 -15.98 -0.55
CA TYR A 59 7.70 -15.44 -0.93
C TYR A 59 7.51 -13.98 -0.49
N THR A 60 7.99 -13.64 0.71
CA THR A 60 7.95 -12.26 1.23
C THR A 60 8.82 -11.31 0.40
N LEU A 61 10.00 -11.76 -0.02
CA LEU A 61 10.87 -11.01 -0.94
C LEU A 61 10.22 -10.82 -2.31
N PHE A 62 9.58 -11.87 -2.84
CA PHE A 62 8.80 -11.77 -4.08
C PHE A 62 7.68 -10.72 -3.96
N MET A 63 6.91 -10.74 -2.88
CA MET A 63 5.88 -9.72 -2.61
C MET A 63 6.47 -8.31 -2.52
N LEU A 64 7.61 -8.14 -1.85
CA LEU A 64 8.29 -6.86 -1.74
C LEU A 64 8.72 -6.31 -3.11
N ALA A 65 9.29 -7.17 -3.97
CA ALA A 65 9.69 -6.80 -5.32
C ALA A 65 8.49 -6.35 -6.17
N VAL A 66 7.40 -7.12 -6.15
CA VAL A 66 6.17 -6.78 -6.88
C VAL A 66 5.55 -5.49 -6.35
N ALA A 67 5.51 -5.30 -5.02
CA ALA A 67 5.00 -4.09 -4.40
C ALA A 67 5.81 -2.85 -4.80
N ALA A 68 7.14 -2.95 -4.84
CA ALA A 68 8.00 -1.86 -5.27
C ALA A 68 7.72 -1.46 -6.73
N VAL A 69 7.57 -2.43 -7.63
CA VAL A 69 7.22 -2.17 -9.05
C VAL A 69 5.84 -1.51 -9.17
N GLU A 70 4.84 -2.01 -8.46
CA GLU A 70 3.48 -1.47 -8.47
C GLU A 70 3.43 -0.03 -7.91
N ALA A 71 4.20 0.26 -6.86
CA ALA A 71 4.28 1.61 -6.27
C ALA A 71 4.76 2.66 -7.28
N VAL A 72 5.74 2.31 -8.11
CA VAL A 72 6.33 3.19 -9.14
C VAL A 72 5.45 3.28 -10.39
N SER A 73 4.59 2.28 -10.63
CA SER A 73 3.73 2.23 -11.83
C SER A 73 2.39 2.96 -11.66
N ARG A 74 2.07 3.46 -10.45
CA ARG A 74 0.80 4.12 -10.13
C ARG A 74 0.69 5.61 -10.51
N PRO A 75 1.73 6.46 -10.37
CA PRO A 75 1.65 7.87 -10.74
C PRO A 75 1.41 8.05 -12.25
N THR A 76 0.58 9.02 -12.63
CA THR A 76 0.29 9.39 -14.03
C THR A 76 1.45 10.08 -14.74
N GLN A 77 2.37 10.67 -13.96
CA GLN A 77 3.57 11.36 -14.41
C GLN A 77 4.80 10.59 -13.91
N THR A 78 5.74 10.27 -14.80
CA THR A 78 6.96 9.51 -14.47
C THR A 78 8.20 10.29 -14.87
N TYR A 79 9.26 10.26 -14.06
CA TYR A 79 10.58 10.83 -14.41
C TYR A 79 11.66 9.73 -14.52
N PRO A 80 12.65 9.88 -15.41
CA PRO A 80 13.75 8.92 -15.53
C PRO A 80 14.52 8.83 -14.20
N GLY A 81 14.61 7.62 -13.62
CA GLY A 81 15.27 7.36 -12.32
C GLY A 81 14.31 7.15 -11.14
N MET A 82 13.00 7.31 -11.33
CA MET A 82 11.98 7.10 -10.29
C MET A 82 12.00 5.69 -9.70
N LEU A 83 12.28 4.68 -10.53
CA LEU A 83 12.39 3.28 -10.11
C LEU A 83 13.67 3.02 -9.30
N LEU A 84 14.76 3.72 -9.61
CA LEU A 84 16.02 3.63 -8.88
C LEU A 84 15.92 4.33 -7.51
N GLN A 85 15.25 5.49 -7.44
CA GLN A 85 15.00 6.22 -6.19
C GLN A 85 13.93 5.56 -5.31
N ALA A 86 13.02 4.79 -5.91
CA ALA A 86 12.06 3.95 -5.19
C ALA A 86 12.67 2.62 -4.69
N MET A 87 13.82 2.19 -5.25
CA MET A 87 14.52 1.04 -4.72
C MET A 87 15.13 1.34 -3.33
N PRO A 88 15.15 0.35 -2.43
CA PRO A 88 15.69 0.49 -1.07
C PRO A 88 17.08 1.15 -0.93
N PRO A 89 18.05 0.98 -1.86
CA PRO A 89 19.40 1.53 -1.69
C PRO A 89 19.52 3.05 -1.84
N HIS A 90 18.51 3.74 -2.39
CA HIS A 90 18.63 5.15 -2.78
C HIS A 90 17.61 6.09 -2.11
N ALA A 91 16.76 5.57 -1.24
CA ALA A 91 15.78 6.35 -0.48
C ALA A 91 16.41 6.92 0.81
N GLY A 92 16.16 8.18 1.14
CA GLY A 92 16.79 8.88 2.27
C GLY A 92 16.53 8.32 3.68
N PRO A 93 17.09 8.97 4.73
CA PRO A 93 17.10 8.50 6.11
C PRO A 93 15.71 8.21 6.71
N ALA A 94 14.70 8.99 6.32
CA ALA A 94 13.30 8.84 6.69
C ALA A 94 12.76 7.41 6.47
N ARG A 95 13.15 6.76 5.37
CA ARG A 95 12.63 5.44 4.99
C ARG A 95 13.40 4.27 5.62
N HIS A 96 14.62 4.50 6.08
CA HIS A 96 15.40 3.50 6.81
C HIS A 96 14.71 3.09 8.11
N GLY A 97 13.97 4.02 8.75
CA GLY A 97 13.15 3.74 9.94
C GLY A 97 11.99 2.77 9.69
N CYS A 98 11.47 2.67 8.46
CA CYS A 98 10.36 1.79 8.10
C CYS A 98 10.80 0.33 7.90
N LEU A 99 11.92 0.10 7.19
CA LEU A 99 12.55 -1.21 7.08
C LEU A 99 13.07 -1.71 8.44
N TYR A 100 13.66 -0.81 9.25
CA TYR A 100 14.08 -1.12 10.61
C TYR A 100 12.89 -1.39 11.55
N GLY A 101 11.81 -0.61 11.45
CA GLY A 101 10.61 -0.78 12.27
C GLY A 101 9.87 -2.10 12.01
N LEU A 102 9.82 -2.54 10.75
CA LEU A 102 9.27 -3.83 10.36
C LEU A 102 10.08 -5.01 10.93
N ALA A 103 11.41 -4.89 10.95
CA ALA A 103 12.32 -5.89 11.50
C ALA A 103 12.36 -5.90 13.04
N LEU A 104 12.19 -4.75 13.70
CA LEU A 104 12.30 -4.61 15.16
C LEU A 104 10.98 -4.86 15.92
N VAL A 105 9.82 -4.53 15.33
CA VAL A 105 8.52 -4.53 16.03
C VAL A 105 7.75 -5.83 15.83
N VAL A 106 7.91 -6.50 14.69
CA VAL A 106 7.23 -7.78 14.41
C VAL A 106 7.98 -8.93 15.09
N ARG A 107 7.91 -8.98 16.43
CA ARG A 107 8.29 -10.16 17.21
C ARG A 107 7.17 -11.20 17.14
N VAL A 108 6.92 -11.75 15.95
CA VAL A 108 6.17 -13.01 15.84
C VAL A 108 7.12 -14.11 16.33
N SER A 109 6.62 -15.02 17.17
CA SER A 109 7.39 -16.19 17.60
C SER A 109 6.60 -17.44 17.20
N PRO A 110 7.05 -18.21 16.21
CA PRO A 110 8.26 -18.02 15.38
C PRO A 110 8.09 -16.88 14.35
N TRP A 111 9.13 -16.09 14.12
CA TRP A 111 9.08 -14.90 13.25
C TRP A 111 8.71 -15.20 11.79
N TYR A 112 8.82 -16.46 11.39
CA TYR A 112 8.59 -16.95 10.04
C TYR A 112 7.23 -17.61 9.84
N ASP A 113 6.33 -17.59 10.82
CA ASP A 113 5.01 -18.22 10.66
C ASP A 113 4.27 -17.57 9.46
N PRO A 114 4.09 -18.32 8.36
CA PRO A 114 3.61 -17.75 7.12
C PRO A 114 2.15 -17.30 7.22
N GLN A 115 1.34 -17.86 8.14
CA GLN A 115 -0.06 -17.44 8.33
C GLN A 115 -0.16 -16.02 8.91
N TYR A 116 0.87 -15.57 9.62
CA TYR A 116 0.92 -14.24 10.21
C TYR A 116 1.75 -13.28 9.36
N LEU A 117 2.94 -13.71 8.94
CA LEU A 117 3.89 -12.84 8.25
C LEU A 117 3.35 -12.40 6.89
N ILE A 118 2.81 -13.32 6.09
CA ILE A 118 2.39 -13.02 4.72
C ILE A 118 1.25 -11.98 4.69
N PRO A 119 0.14 -12.14 5.44
CA PRO A 119 -0.91 -11.13 5.48
C PRO A 119 -0.44 -9.79 6.05
N MET A 120 0.41 -9.81 7.10
CA MET A 120 0.96 -8.58 7.68
C MET A 120 1.79 -7.79 6.68
N MET A 121 2.70 -8.47 5.98
CA MET A 121 3.54 -7.85 4.94
C MET A 121 2.68 -7.33 3.79
N GLY A 122 1.66 -8.10 3.37
CA GLY A 122 0.73 -7.66 2.33
C GLY A 122 -0.01 -6.38 2.68
N MET A 123 -0.55 -6.29 3.90
CA MET A 123 -1.23 -5.09 4.38
C MET A 123 -0.27 -3.90 4.51
N LEU A 124 0.92 -4.12 5.06
CA LEU A 124 1.90 -3.07 5.27
C LEU A 124 2.39 -2.49 3.94
N LEU A 125 2.82 -3.35 3.02
CA LEU A 125 3.29 -2.96 1.70
C LEU A 125 2.18 -2.29 0.89
N GLY A 126 0.97 -2.86 0.86
CA GLY A 126 -0.15 -2.32 0.10
C GLY A 126 -0.57 -0.91 0.55
N ASN A 127 -0.67 -0.68 1.86
CA ASN A 127 -1.00 0.65 2.40
C ASN A 127 0.14 1.65 2.21
N ALA A 128 1.38 1.24 2.49
CA ALA A 128 2.55 2.12 2.31
C ALA A 128 2.71 2.53 0.83
N CYS A 129 2.57 1.59 -0.11
CA CYS A 129 2.64 1.88 -1.54
C CYS A 129 1.53 2.84 -1.98
N SER A 130 0.31 2.67 -1.43
CA SER A 130 -0.80 3.56 -1.74
C SER A 130 -0.57 4.98 -1.20
N GLY A 131 -0.08 5.12 0.03
CA GLY A 131 0.26 6.42 0.60
C GLY A 131 1.37 7.13 -0.17
N VAL A 132 2.42 6.40 -0.56
CA VAL A 132 3.53 6.93 -1.36
C VAL A 132 3.06 7.36 -2.75
N ALA A 133 2.21 6.56 -3.41
CA ALA A 133 1.67 6.89 -4.72
C ALA A 133 0.82 8.18 -4.66
N VAL A 134 -0.02 8.35 -3.63
CA VAL A 134 -0.81 9.58 -3.43
C VAL A 134 0.10 10.77 -3.14
N GLY A 135 1.07 10.62 -2.25
CA GLY A 135 2.03 11.68 -1.93
C GLY A 135 2.82 12.13 -3.15
N LEU A 136 3.36 11.18 -3.91
CA LEU A 136 4.13 11.47 -5.13
C LEU A 136 3.27 12.12 -6.21
N SER A 137 2.06 11.61 -6.46
CA SER A 137 1.14 12.21 -7.43
C SER A 137 0.79 13.65 -7.03
N THR A 138 0.52 13.89 -5.74
CA THR A 138 0.22 15.23 -5.23
C THR A 138 1.41 16.18 -5.42
N ILE A 139 2.64 15.74 -5.16
CA ILE A 139 3.84 16.57 -5.40
C ILE A 139 3.98 16.91 -6.87
N LEU A 140 3.86 15.91 -7.76
CA LEU A 140 4.04 16.10 -9.20
C LEU A 140 2.97 17.04 -9.77
N ASP A 141 1.71 16.87 -9.36
CA ASP A 141 0.61 17.71 -9.81
C ASP A 141 0.79 19.16 -9.31
N GLU A 142 1.09 19.36 -8.02
CA GLU A 142 1.29 20.70 -7.44
C GLU A 142 2.52 21.42 -8.01
N LEU A 143 3.63 20.70 -8.27
CA LEU A 143 4.81 21.29 -8.92
C LEU A 143 4.55 21.61 -10.39
N SER A 144 3.76 20.79 -11.08
CA SER A 144 3.40 21.03 -12.48
C SER A 144 2.45 22.21 -12.64
N SER A 145 1.44 22.34 -11.77
CA SER A 145 0.47 23.44 -11.82
C SER A 145 0.98 24.72 -11.16
N GLY A 146 1.82 24.59 -10.14
CA GLY A 146 2.35 25.68 -9.32
C GLY A 146 3.76 26.13 -9.72
N ARG A 147 4.22 25.76 -10.92
CA ARG A 147 5.59 26.00 -11.39
C ARG A 147 6.00 27.46 -11.26
N ASP A 148 5.14 28.39 -11.69
CA ASP A 148 5.43 29.83 -11.65
C ASP A 148 5.68 30.34 -10.22
N LYS A 149 4.93 29.81 -9.24
CA LYS A 149 5.11 30.15 -7.82
C LYS A 149 6.46 29.67 -7.30
N VAL A 150 6.85 28.44 -7.65
CA VAL A 150 8.13 27.86 -7.24
C VAL A 150 9.29 28.61 -7.88
N GLU A 151 9.21 28.90 -9.19
CA GLU A 151 10.24 29.66 -9.91
C GLU A 151 10.37 31.10 -9.38
N PHE A 152 9.26 31.76 -9.05
CA PHE A 152 9.25 33.08 -8.43
C PHE A 152 9.97 33.08 -7.07
N LEU A 153 9.65 32.12 -6.19
CA LEU A 153 10.30 32.01 -4.88
C LEU A 153 11.81 31.76 -5.02
N LEU A 154 12.21 30.87 -5.94
CA LEU A 154 13.63 30.61 -6.21
C LEU A 154 14.34 31.85 -6.77
N ALA A 155 13.70 32.61 -7.66
CA ALA A 155 14.24 33.86 -8.19
C ALA A 155 14.40 34.95 -7.12
N MET A 156 13.53 34.94 -6.10
CA MET A 156 13.62 35.80 -4.92
C MET A 156 14.64 35.33 -3.88
N GLY A 157 15.40 34.27 -4.17
CA GLY A 157 16.46 33.75 -3.31
C GLY A 157 16.01 32.71 -2.28
N ALA A 158 14.78 32.20 -2.36
CA ALA A 158 14.33 31.12 -1.49
C ALA A 158 15.12 29.83 -1.78
N THR A 159 15.39 29.06 -0.73
CA THR A 159 15.99 27.73 -0.88
C THR A 159 14.98 26.74 -1.47
N ARG A 160 15.47 25.62 -2.03
CA ARG A 160 14.62 24.54 -2.56
C ARG A 160 13.57 24.08 -1.54
N MET A 161 13.94 24.03 -0.25
CA MET A 161 13.05 23.58 0.82
C MET A 161 11.97 24.60 1.16
N GLU A 162 12.27 25.89 1.11
CA GLU A 162 11.28 26.94 1.32
C GLU A 162 10.30 27.01 0.15
N ALA A 163 10.81 26.93 -1.09
CA ALA A 163 9.99 26.99 -2.30
C ALA A 163 9.00 25.81 -2.42
N THR A 164 9.36 24.62 -1.90
CA THR A 164 8.49 23.43 -1.95
C THR A 164 7.76 23.12 -0.65
N ARG A 165 7.89 23.95 0.40
CA ARG A 165 7.37 23.65 1.75
C ARG A 165 5.87 23.36 1.75
N GLU A 166 5.09 24.21 1.10
CA GLU A 166 3.63 24.05 1.02
C GLU A 166 3.24 22.78 0.24
N VAL A 167 3.94 22.51 -0.86
CA VAL A 167 3.73 21.32 -1.70
C VAL A 167 3.96 20.05 -0.88
N VAL A 168 5.07 19.99 -0.15
CA VAL A 168 5.39 18.86 0.73
C VAL A 168 4.33 18.70 1.80
N GLN A 169 3.94 19.77 2.51
CA GLN A 169 2.92 19.70 3.56
C GLN A 169 1.57 19.17 3.03
N ARG A 170 1.15 19.62 1.86
CA ARG A 170 -0.09 19.16 1.23
C ARG A 170 0.00 17.70 0.82
N ALA A 171 1.11 17.30 0.20
CA ALA A 171 1.36 15.92 -0.17
C ALA A 171 1.38 14.98 1.05
N SER A 172 2.01 15.38 2.16
CA SER A 172 2.01 14.62 3.42
C SER A 172 0.59 14.41 3.94
N ARG A 173 -0.24 15.47 3.97
CA ARG A 173 -1.63 15.39 4.43
C ARG A 173 -2.46 14.46 3.54
N MET A 174 -2.33 14.58 2.22
CA MET A 174 -3.04 13.73 1.26
C MET A 174 -2.61 12.26 1.40
N ALA A 175 -1.31 11.99 1.56
CA ALA A 175 -0.79 10.64 1.75
C ALA A 175 -1.28 9.98 3.04
N LEU A 176 -1.42 10.75 4.13
CA LEU A 176 -1.86 10.24 5.44
C LEU A 176 -3.38 10.14 5.61
N THR A 177 -4.16 10.85 4.78
CA THR A 177 -5.63 10.90 4.90
C THR A 177 -6.28 9.51 4.87
N PRO A 178 -5.94 8.59 3.95
CA PRO A 178 -6.55 7.25 3.92
C PRO A 178 -6.27 6.44 5.19
N LEU A 179 -5.07 6.57 5.76
CA LEU A 179 -4.69 5.90 6.99
C LEU A 179 -5.51 6.43 8.17
N LEU A 180 -5.58 7.75 8.33
CA LEU A 180 -6.35 8.38 9.40
C LEU A 180 -7.84 8.00 9.31
N ASN A 181 -8.40 8.01 8.09
CA ASN A 181 -9.78 7.58 7.86
C ASN A 181 -10.00 6.13 8.28
N THR A 182 -9.05 5.23 7.97
CA THR A 182 -9.11 3.83 8.39
C THR A 182 -9.03 3.70 9.91
N MET A 183 -8.08 4.39 10.55
CA MET A 183 -7.92 4.39 12.01
C MET A 183 -9.15 4.92 12.76
N ASN A 184 -9.87 5.90 12.20
CA ASN A 184 -11.07 6.48 12.81
C ASN A 184 -12.25 5.51 12.85
N VAL A 185 -12.32 4.55 11.94
CA VAL A 185 -13.48 3.66 11.77
C VAL A 185 -13.18 2.20 12.09
N VAL A 186 -11.91 1.84 12.29
CA VAL A 186 -11.49 0.46 12.58
C VAL A 186 -12.03 0.02 13.92
N GLY A 187 -12.61 -1.18 13.97
CA GLY A 187 -13.23 -1.75 15.18
C GLY A 187 -14.66 -1.29 15.47
N ILE A 188 -15.14 -0.22 14.82
CA ILE A 188 -16.55 0.24 14.93
C ILE A 188 -17.34 -0.11 13.68
N VAL A 189 -16.87 0.34 12.51
CA VAL A 189 -17.55 0.14 11.22
C VAL A 189 -16.89 -0.95 10.40
N SER A 190 -15.56 -1.04 10.47
CA SER A 190 -14.80 -2.01 9.70
C SER A 190 -13.96 -2.90 10.62
N ILE A 191 -14.07 -4.22 10.45
CA ILE A 191 -13.17 -5.19 11.08
C ILE A 191 -12.16 -5.60 10.00
N PRO A 192 -10.86 -5.35 10.20
CA PRO A 192 -9.84 -5.69 9.22
C PRO A 192 -9.89 -7.18 8.83
N GLY A 193 -9.77 -7.47 7.54
CA GLY A 193 -9.97 -8.84 7.03
C GLY A 193 -9.05 -9.88 7.64
N MET A 194 -7.79 -9.51 7.93
CA MET A 194 -6.85 -10.40 8.62
C MET A 194 -7.28 -10.68 10.07
N MET A 195 -7.74 -9.67 10.81
CA MET A 195 -8.27 -9.82 12.16
C MET A 195 -9.51 -10.72 12.17
N THR A 196 -10.46 -10.50 11.26
CA THR A 196 -11.64 -11.36 11.10
C THR A 196 -11.23 -12.80 10.76
N GLY A 197 -10.27 -12.98 9.84
CA GLY A 197 -9.76 -14.28 9.46
C GLY A 197 -9.14 -15.04 10.63
N GLN A 198 -8.39 -14.35 11.50
CA GLN A 198 -7.83 -14.94 12.71
C GLN A 198 -8.92 -15.38 13.70
N ILE A 199 -9.92 -14.53 13.92
CA ILE A 199 -11.04 -14.85 14.83
C ILE A 199 -11.83 -16.06 14.30
N LEU A 200 -12.13 -16.08 12.99
CA LEU A 200 -12.80 -17.22 12.35
C LEU A 200 -11.94 -18.50 12.36
N GLY A 201 -10.62 -18.35 12.33
CA GLY A 201 -9.65 -19.43 12.48
C GLY A 201 -9.48 -19.94 13.92
N GLY A 202 -10.23 -19.41 14.88
CA GLY A 202 -10.21 -19.83 16.29
C GLY A 202 -9.16 -19.12 17.16
N SER A 203 -8.48 -18.10 16.64
CA SER A 203 -7.56 -17.29 17.45
C SER A 203 -8.31 -16.39 18.43
N ASP A 204 -7.70 -16.17 19.59
CA ASP A 204 -8.20 -15.25 20.62
C ASP A 204 -8.41 -13.83 20.05
N PRO A 205 -9.64 -13.27 20.09
CA PRO A 205 -9.93 -11.91 19.62
C PRO A 205 -9.03 -10.84 20.24
N ALA A 206 -8.65 -10.99 21.51
CA ALA A 206 -7.78 -10.03 22.18
C ALA A 206 -6.36 -10.02 21.59
N LYS A 207 -5.85 -11.20 21.18
CA LYS A 207 -4.56 -11.30 20.48
C LYS A 207 -4.66 -10.71 19.07
N ALA A 208 -5.72 -11.04 18.33
CA ALA A 208 -5.93 -10.52 16.98
C ALA A 208 -6.01 -8.97 16.97
N ALA A 209 -6.72 -8.38 17.94
CA ALA A 209 -6.80 -6.94 18.11
C ALA A 209 -5.43 -6.30 18.38
N ARG A 210 -4.59 -6.89 19.24
CA ARG A 210 -3.23 -6.38 19.52
C ARG A 210 -2.36 -6.38 18.27
N TYR A 211 -2.37 -7.46 17.49
CA TYR A 211 -1.64 -7.50 16.21
C TYR A 211 -2.14 -6.42 15.25
N GLN A 212 -3.44 -6.23 15.15
CA GLN A 212 -4.02 -5.23 14.28
C GLN A 212 -3.63 -3.79 14.66
N ILE A 213 -3.55 -3.47 15.96
CA ILE A 213 -3.08 -2.17 16.46
C ILE A 213 -1.62 -1.95 16.05
N ILE A 214 -0.75 -2.95 16.28
CA ILE A 214 0.67 -2.88 15.90
C ILE A 214 0.82 -2.61 14.40
N ILE A 215 0.05 -3.30 13.55
CA ILE A 215 0.08 -3.11 12.09
C ILE A 215 -0.36 -1.71 11.70
N MET A 216 -1.42 -1.18 12.31
CA MET A 216 -1.87 0.18 12.02
C MET A 216 -0.79 1.22 12.36
N PHE A 217 -0.10 1.06 13.50
CA PHE A 217 1.02 1.93 13.85
C PHE A 217 2.22 1.78 12.92
N LEU A 218 2.54 0.56 12.50
CA LEU A 218 3.61 0.32 11.53
C LEU A 218 3.30 0.92 10.16
N ILE A 219 2.05 0.82 9.69
CA ILE A 219 1.61 1.49 8.46
C ILE A 219 1.73 3.02 8.62
N GLY A 220 1.37 3.56 9.78
CA GLY A 220 1.55 4.97 10.11
C GLY A 220 3.01 5.42 10.06
N ALA A 221 3.91 4.68 10.70
CA ALA A 221 5.33 4.96 10.65
C ALA A 221 5.92 4.79 9.24
N ALA A 222 5.36 3.89 8.42
CA ALA A 222 5.78 3.67 7.04
C ALA A 222 5.32 4.75 6.06
N THR A 223 4.17 5.36 6.35
CA THR A 223 3.51 6.34 5.47
C THR A 223 3.81 7.77 5.91
N GLY A 224 4.10 7.98 7.19
CA GLY A 224 4.63 9.23 7.73
C GLY A 224 6.05 9.44 7.20
N LEU A 225 6.30 10.64 6.66
CA LEU A 225 7.62 11.10 6.20
C LEU A 225 8.66 11.08 7.31
#